data_AF-A0A3D8K1M2-F1
#
_entry.id   AF-A0A3D8K1M2-F1
#
_cell.length_a   1.000
_cell.length_b   1.000
_cell.length_c   1.000
_cell.angle_alpha   90.00
_cell.angle_beta   90.00
_cell.angle_gamma   90.00
#
_symmetry.space_group_name_H-M   'P 1'
#
loop_
_entity.id
_entity.type
_entity.pdbx_description
1 polymer ?
#
loop_
_entity_poly.entity_id
_entity_poly.type
_entity_poly.pdbx_seq_one_letter_code
_entity_poly.pdbx_strand_id
1 'polypeptide(L)'
;MTNDPEHELPTTAAIEFRGELLENGWPDDRRVAELAGEAPGPGAATYAVKARARGALLGVWSAPTLCFVYPDFQFDSSGDIRKEVAELLAVLPSEDDRGGWRRTFWLYSPHPLLDERAPAEIFMDDPTRVITVAREEFLGDPDATW
;
A
#
# COMPACT_ATOMS: atom_id res chain seq x y z
N MET A 1 -36.48 -21.17 16.26
CA MET A 1 -35.44 -20.17 16.58
C MET A 1 -34.11 -20.84 16.32
N THR A 2 -33.68 -20.85 15.06
CA THR A 2 -32.35 -21.35 14.68
C THR A 2 -31.56 -20.09 14.37
N ASN A 3 -30.59 -19.77 15.23
CA ASN A 3 -29.59 -18.75 14.91
C ASN A 3 -28.60 -19.45 13.98
N ASP A 4 -28.60 -19.07 12.70
CA ASP A 4 -27.53 -19.40 11.75
C ASP A 4 -26.29 -18.55 12.08
N PRO A 5 -25.15 -19.14 12.45
CA PRO A 5 -23.92 -18.41 12.76
C PRO A 5 -22.95 -18.37 11.57
N GLU A 6 -23.43 -18.24 10.33
CA GLU A 6 -22.59 -18.46 9.12
C GLU A 6 -22.37 -17.20 8.26
N HIS A 7 -22.74 -16.02 8.78
CA HIS A 7 -22.57 -14.72 8.10
C HIS A 7 -21.87 -13.68 8.99
N GLU A 8 -20.85 -14.07 9.75
CA GLU A 8 -19.78 -13.12 10.08
C GLU A 8 -19.00 -12.86 8.78
N LEU A 9 -19.57 -11.95 7.99
CA LEU A 9 -19.29 -11.72 6.58
C LEU A 9 -17.83 -11.27 6.35
N PRO A 10 -17.19 -11.64 5.22
CA PRO A 10 -15.85 -11.16 4.83
C PRO A 10 -15.71 -9.63 4.84
N THR A 11 -16.82 -8.91 4.79
CA THR A 11 -16.90 -7.45 4.96
C THR A 11 -16.45 -7.00 6.35
N THR A 12 -16.77 -7.73 7.43
CA THR A 12 -16.37 -7.37 8.81
C THR A 12 -14.86 -7.49 8.97
N ALA A 13 -14.27 -8.63 8.58
CA ALA A 13 -12.83 -8.84 8.63
C ALA A 13 -12.06 -7.81 7.79
N ALA A 14 -12.55 -7.46 6.60
CA ALA A 14 -11.93 -6.43 5.78
C ALA A 14 -12.06 -5.01 6.39
N ILE A 15 -13.13 -4.72 7.14
CA ILE A 15 -13.30 -3.45 7.85
C ILE A 15 -12.34 -3.39 9.05
N GLU A 16 -12.25 -4.46 9.83
CA GLU A 16 -11.36 -4.56 10.98
C GLU A 16 -9.90 -4.42 10.55
N PHE A 17 -9.50 -5.17 9.52
CA PHE A 17 -8.13 -5.09 9.00
C PHE A 17 -7.77 -3.70 8.47
N ARG A 18 -8.72 -2.99 7.84
CA ARG A 18 -8.51 -1.58 7.47
C ARG A 18 -8.32 -0.70 8.70
N GLY A 19 -9.12 -0.91 9.74
CA GLY A 19 -9.00 -0.21 11.01
C GLY A 19 -7.60 -0.38 11.59
N GLU A 20 -7.16 -1.63 11.78
CA GLU A 20 -5.84 -1.99 12.30
C GLU A 20 -4.71 -1.33 11.49
N LEU A 21 -4.82 -1.35 10.16
CA LEU A 21 -3.81 -0.73 9.30
C LEU A 21 -3.75 0.79 9.45
N LEU A 22 -4.88 1.46 9.65
CA LEU A 22 -4.92 2.91 9.89
C LEU A 22 -4.40 3.29 11.28
N GLU A 23 -4.48 2.39 12.26
CA GLU A 23 -3.93 2.60 13.60
C GLU A 23 -2.39 2.68 13.61
N ASN A 24 -1.72 2.26 12.54
CA ASN A 24 -0.27 2.44 12.35
C ASN A 24 0.15 3.92 12.23
N GLY A 25 -0.79 4.87 12.16
CA GLY A 25 -0.47 6.29 12.17
C GLY A 25 0.24 6.76 10.90
N TRP A 26 -0.11 6.17 9.75
CA TRP A 26 0.46 6.50 8.46
C TRP A 26 0.41 8.01 8.16
N PRO A 27 1.51 8.60 7.64
CA PRO A 27 1.58 10.02 7.36
C PRO A 27 0.52 10.46 6.34
N ASP A 28 0.07 11.71 6.44
CA ASP A 28 -0.78 12.38 5.46
C ASP A 28 0.05 13.18 4.43
N ASP A 29 -0.61 13.89 3.50
CA ASP A 29 0.04 14.69 2.46
C ASP A 29 1.07 15.68 3.03
N ARG A 30 0.73 16.33 4.15
CA ARG A 30 1.59 17.32 4.81
C ARG A 30 2.79 16.64 5.43
N ARG A 31 2.57 15.53 6.15
CA ARG A 31 3.64 14.83 6.84
C ARG A 31 4.63 14.19 5.87
N VAL A 32 4.17 13.68 4.73
CA VAL A 32 5.07 13.18 3.67
C VAL A 32 5.95 14.29 3.11
N ALA A 33 5.41 15.49 2.89
CA ALA A 33 6.20 16.61 2.42
C ALA A 33 7.25 17.05 3.47
N GLU A 34 6.89 17.06 4.75
CA GLU A 34 7.83 17.33 5.85
C GLU A 34 8.97 16.29 5.91
N LEU A 35 8.63 15.00 5.73
CA LEU A 35 9.61 13.92 5.71
C LEU A 35 10.59 14.05 4.53
N ALA A 36 10.11 14.49 3.37
CA ALA A 36 10.92 14.77 2.19
C ALA A 36 11.73 16.09 2.28
N GLY A 37 11.68 16.80 3.42
CA GLY A 37 12.38 18.07 3.61
C GLY A 37 11.81 19.24 2.81
N GLU A 38 10.58 19.12 2.29
CA GLU A 38 9.94 20.20 1.56
C GLU A 38 9.63 21.38 2.48
N ALA A 39 9.91 22.58 2.01
CA ALA A 39 9.64 23.79 2.77
C ALA A 39 8.12 23.92 3.03
N PRO A 40 7.70 24.28 4.26
CA PRO A 40 6.30 24.52 4.56
C PRO A 40 5.70 25.55 3.60
N GLY A 41 4.61 25.19 2.93
CA GLY A 41 3.94 26.08 1.99
C GLY A 41 2.97 25.37 1.05
N PRO A 42 2.33 26.12 0.13
CA PRO A 42 1.35 25.55 -0.80
C PRO A 42 1.94 24.44 -1.69
N GLY A 43 3.25 24.47 -1.94
CA GLY A 43 3.97 23.46 -2.71
C GLY A 43 4.12 22.11 -1.99
N ALA A 44 4.26 22.12 -0.66
CA ALA A 44 4.42 20.91 0.16
C ALA A 44 3.22 19.96 0.01
N ALA A 45 2.00 20.49 0.06
CA ALA A 45 0.79 19.71 -0.15
C ALA A 45 0.70 19.05 -1.55
N THR A 46 1.41 19.61 -2.55
CA THR A 46 1.43 19.03 -3.91
C THR A 46 2.47 17.94 -4.07
N TYR A 47 3.45 17.81 -3.16
CA TYR A 47 4.53 16.84 -3.27
C TYR A 47 3.98 15.41 -3.33
N ALA A 48 3.18 15.01 -2.33
CA ALA A 48 2.63 13.67 -2.24
C ALA A 48 1.59 13.40 -3.34
N VAL A 49 0.80 14.41 -3.73
CA VAL A 49 -0.14 14.34 -4.86
C VAL A 49 0.60 14.05 -6.18
N LYS A 50 1.70 14.78 -6.46
CA LYS A 50 2.53 14.53 -7.65
C LYS A 50 3.21 13.17 -7.60
N ALA A 51 3.64 12.73 -6.41
CA ALA A 51 4.23 11.41 -6.22
C ALA A 51 3.26 10.27 -6.51
N ARG A 52 2.00 10.41 -6.08
CA ARG A 52 0.92 9.47 -6.44
C ARG A 52 0.62 9.50 -7.93
N ALA A 53 0.48 10.69 -8.52
CA ALA A 53 0.15 10.84 -9.93
C ALA A 53 1.20 10.23 -10.87
N ARG A 54 2.49 10.23 -10.48
CA ARG A 54 3.58 9.59 -11.23
C ARG A 54 3.77 8.10 -10.91
N GLY A 55 2.94 7.51 -10.04
CA GLY A 55 3.07 6.12 -9.62
C GLY A 55 4.27 5.83 -8.70
N ALA A 56 4.85 6.84 -8.07
CA ALA A 56 5.98 6.67 -7.14
C ALA A 56 5.56 6.62 -5.67
N LEU A 57 4.26 6.70 -5.39
CA LEU A 57 3.72 6.69 -4.03
C LEU A 57 2.32 6.07 -4.05
N LEU A 58 2.09 5.10 -3.19
CA LEU A 58 0.80 4.50 -2.89
C LEU A 58 0.14 5.33 -1.80
N GLY A 59 -1.00 5.93 -2.14
CA GLY A 59 -1.88 6.53 -1.16
C GLY A 59 -3.08 5.63 -0.89
N VAL A 60 -3.46 5.57 0.37
CA VAL A 60 -4.66 4.88 0.84
C VAL A 60 -5.69 5.91 1.27
N TRP A 61 -6.93 5.79 0.77
CA TRP A 61 -8.00 6.68 1.16
C TRP A 61 -8.51 6.32 2.56
N SER A 62 -8.29 7.22 3.51
CA SER A 62 -8.84 7.15 4.86
C SER A 62 -10.20 7.84 4.89
N ALA A 63 -11.27 7.05 4.99
CA ALA A 63 -12.62 7.58 5.16
C ALA A 63 -12.80 8.38 6.48
N PRO A 64 -12.20 7.98 7.63
CA PRO A 64 -12.31 8.75 8.88
C PRO A 64 -11.74 10.17 8.79
N THR A 65 -10.61 10.35 8.10
CA THR A 65 -9.92 11.65 7.98
C THR A 65 -10.21 12.38 6.67
N LEU A 66 -10.96 11.75 5.75
CA LEU A 66 -11.29 12.27 4.42
C LEU A 66 -10.05 12.74 3.63
N CYS A 67 -8.94 12.04 3.80
CA CYS A 67 -7.69 12.33 3.12
C CYS A 67 -6.95 11.06 2.74
N PHE A 68 -5.91 11.22 1.92
CA PHE A 68 -4.99 10.12 1.66
C PHE A 68 -3.94 10.06 2.76
N VAL A 69 -3.71 8.84 3.23
CA VAL A 69 -2.60 8.46 4.11
C VAL A 69 -1.67 7.52 3.38
N TYR A 70 -0.43 7.41 3.84
CA TYR A 70 0.64 6.78 3.10
C TYR A 70 1.28 5.65 3.89
N PRO A 71 1.12 4.38 3.47
CA PRO A 71 1.77 3.25 4.10
C PRO A 71 3.27 3.46 4.30
N ASP A 72 3.75 3.10 5.49
CA ASP A 72 5.07 3.43 6.02
C ASP A 72 6.23 2.70 5.32
N PHE A 73 5.99 1.50 4.78
CA PHE A 73 6.99 0.71 4.05
C PHE A 73 7.67 1.47 2.89
N GLN A 74 7.01 2.52 2.40
CA GLN A 74 7.46 3.33 1.26
C GLN A 74 8.56 4.32 1.62
N PHE A 75 8.79 4.57 2.90
CA PHE A 75 9.77 5.54 3.38
C PHE A 75 11.01 4.84 3.93
N ASP A 76 12.17 5.44 3.73
CA ASP A 76 13.40 5.02 4.38
C ASP A 76 13.58 5.67 5.77
N SER A 77 14.70 5.38 6.43
CA SER A 77 15.00 5.95 7.75
C SER A 77 15.24 7.46 7.75
N SER A 78 15.47 8.06 6.58
CA SER A 78 15.60 9.51 6.40
C SER A 78 14.25 10.18 6.13
N GLY A 79 13.20 9.40 5.85
CA GLY A 79 11.88 9.89 5.47
C GLY A 79 11.70 10.06 3.96
N ASP A 80 12.70 9.68 3.15
CA ASP A 80 12.61 9.75 1.69
C ASP A 80 11.80 8.58 1.14
N ILE A 81 11.08 8.82 0.04
CA ILE A 81 10.36 7.75 -0.67
C ILE A 81 11.38 6.82 -1.33
N ARG A 82 11.34 5.54 -0.97
CA ARG A 82 12.18 4.49 -1.56
C ARG A 82 11.96 4.41 -3.06
N LYS A 83 13.05 4.43 -3.84
CA LYS A 83 12.99 4.41 -5.32
C LYS A 83 12.30 3.16 -5.86
N GLU A 84 12.40 2.05 -5.15
CA GLU A 84 11.83 0.74 -5.49
C GLU A 84 10.30 0.74 -5.44
N VAL A 85 9.68 1.70 -4.73
CA VAL A 85 8.22 1.83 -4.66
C VAL A 85 7.63 2.05 -6.04
N ALA A 86 8.26 2.90 -6.86
CA ALA A 86 7.80 3.15 -8.22
C ALA A 86 7.82 1.87 -9.08
N GLU A 87 8.84 1.02 -8.89
CA GLU A 87 8.94 -0.25 -9.60
C GLU A 87 7.85 -1.22 -9.13
N LEU A 88 7.66 -1.37 -7.82
CA LEU A 88 6.61 -2.22 -7.27
C LEU A 88 5.21 -1.79 -7.73
N LEU A 89 4.91 -0.49 -7.69
CA LEU A 89 3.60 0.04 -8.09
C LEU A 89 3.34 -0.04 -9.60
N ALA A 90 4.39 -0.16 -10.42
CA ALA A 90 4.23 -0.44 -11.86
C ALA A 90 3.82 -1.90 -12.14
N VAL A 91 4.08 -2.81 -11.20
CA VAL A 91 3.73 -4.23 -11.30
C VAL A 91 2.36 -4.51 -10.70
N LEU A 92 2.04 -3.89 -9.56
CA LEU A 92 0.79 -4.12 -8.86
C LEU A 92 -0.42 -3.59 -9.63
N PRO A 93 -1.55 -4.33 -9.69
CA PRO A 93 -2.74 -3.91 -10.39
C PRO A 93 -3.34 -2.64 -9.75
N SER A 94 -3.60 -1.63 -10.58
CA SER A 94 -4.23 -0.38 -10.16
C SER A 94 -5.70 -0.25 -10.57
N GLU A 95 -6.20 -1.19 -11.37
CA GLU A 95 -7.59 -1.24 -11.82
C GLU A 95 -8.54 -1.43 -10.64
N ASP A 96 -9.59 -0.60 -10.61
CA ASP A 96 -10.57 -0.51 -9.52
C ASP A 96 -9.99 -0.23 -8.12
N ASP A 97 -8.72 0.19 -8.03
CA ASP A 97 -8.03 0.48 -6.76
C ASP A 97 -7.81 1.98 -6.52
N ARG A 98 -8.84 2.80 -6.77
CA ARG A 98 -8.78 4.26 -6.58
C ARG A 98 -8.45 4.66 -5.14
N GLY A 99 -8.85 3.83 -4.17
CA GLY A 99 -8.59 4.05 -2.75
C GLY A 99 -7.29 3.44 -2.25
N GLY A 100 -6.52 2.73 -3.08
CA GLY A 100 -5.25 2.08 -2.71
C GLY A 100 -5.38 0.84 -1.82
N TRP A 101 -6.60 0.45 -1.44
CA TRP A 101 -6.85 -0.62 -0.48
C TRP A 101 -6.53 -2.01 -1.00
N ARG A 102 -6.75 -2.28 -2.30
CA ARG A 102 -6.46 -3.61 -2.88
C ARG A 102 -4.96 -3.90 -2.83
N ARG A 103 -4.13 -2.95 -3.27
CA ARG A 103 -2.68 -3.08 -3.19
C ARG A 103 -2.18 -3.12 -1.75
N THR A 104 -2.76 -2.30 -0.88
CA THR A 104 -2.41 -2.30 0.55
C THR A 104 -2.71 -3.63 1.23
N PHE A 105 -3.85 -4.26 0.93
CA PHE A 105 -4.16 -5.58 1.47
C PHE A 105 -3.14 -6.62 1.03
N TRP A 106 -2.78 -6.67 -0.25
CA TRP A 106 -1.71 -7.56 -0.70
C TRP A 106 -0.40 -7.31 0.06
N LEU A 107 -0.02 -6.04 0.24
CA LEU A 107 1.22 -5.64 0.91
C LEU A 107 1.27 -5.97 2.40
N TYR A 108 0.15 -5.92 3.10
CA TYR A 108 0.11 -6.12 4.56
C TYR A 108 -0.46 -7.49 4.98
N SER A 109 -0.85 -8.34 4.02
CA SER A 109 -1.31 -9.69 4.33
C SER A 109 -0.13 -10.68 4.32
N PRO A 110 -0.12 -11.69 5.21
CA PRO A 110 0.77 -12.85 5.13
C PRO A 110 0.80 -13.44 3.73
N HIS A 111 2.00 -13.64 3.17
CA HIS A 111 2.15 -14.07 1.79
C HIS A 111 2.92 -15.40 1.67
N PRO A 112 2.39 -16.42 0.97
CA PRO A 112 2.97 -17.78 0.94
C PRO A 112 4.35 -17.82 0.29
N LEU A 113 4.60 -17.00 -0.74
CA LEU A 113 5.92 -16.90 -1.40
C LEU A 113 6.95 -16.09 -0.60
N LEU A 114 6.54 -15.49 0.52
CA LEU A 114 7.37 -14.67 1.40
C LEU A 114 7.40 -15.23 2.83
N ASP A 115 7.38 -16.54 2.98
CA ASP A 115 7.47 -17.24 4.27
C ASP A 115 6.36 -16.83 5.25
N GLU A 116 5.14 -16.62 4.74
CA GLU A 116 3.97 -16.14 5.50
C GLU A 116 4.15 -14.74 6.13
N ARG A 117 5.17 -13.98 5.71
CA ARG A 117 5.36 -12.59 6.14
C ARG A 117 4.66 -11.62 5.20
N ALA A 118 4.33 -10.44 5.70
CA ALA A 118 3.74 -9.39 4.89
C ALA A 118 4.76 -8.85 3.88
N PRO A 119 4.39 -8.67 2.59
CA PRO A 119 5.30 -8.08 1.61
C PRO A 119 5.85 -6.70 2.02
N ALA A 120 5.06 -5.87 2.69
CA ALA A 120 5.49 -4.58 3.23
C ALA A 120 6.64 -4.70 4.24
N GLU A 121 6.62 -5.74 5.09
CA GLU A 121 7.71 -6.00 6.02
C GLU A 121 8.99 -6.40 5.30
N ILE A 122 8.89 -7.34 4.34
CA ILE A 122 10.05 -7.80 3.57
C ILE A 122 10.60 -6.67 2.71
N PHE A 123 9.75 -5.81 2.15
CA PHE A 123 10.16 -4.73 1.25
C PHE A 123 11.13 -3.75 1.90
N MET A 124 11.05 -3.57 3.22
CA MET A 124 11.95 -2.67 3.95
C MET A 124 13.41 -3.17 3.95
N ASP A 125 13.62 -4.49 3.91
CA ASP A 125 14.92 -5.16 3.95
C ASP A 125 15.37 -5.66 2.56
N ASP A 126 14.45 -6.26 1.80
CA ASP A 126 14.68 -6.88 0.49
C ASP A 126 13.53 -6.53 -0.49
N PRO A 127 13.55 -5.31 -1.06
CA PRO A 127 12.51 -4.88 -2.01
C PRO A 127 12.53 -5.70 -3.30
N THR A 128 13.69 -6.21 -3.71
CA THR A 128 13.83 -7.02 -4.93
C THR A 128 13.04 -8.31 -4.81
N ARG A 129 13.12 -9.01 -3.66
CA ARG A 129 12.34 -10.24 -3.43
C ARG A 129 10.84 -10.01 -3.59
N VAL A 130 10.32 -8.93 -3.01
CA VAL A 130 8.89 -8.57 -3.08
C VAL A 130 8.46 -8.23 -4.51
N ILE A 131 9.28 -7.45 -5.23
CA ILE A 131 9.01 -7.10 -6.63
C ILE A 131 9.00 -8.35 -7.50
N THR A 132 9.93 -9.29 -7.31
CA THR A 132 9.94 -10.56 -8.06
C THR A 132 8.65 -11.34 -7.83
N VAL A 133 8.21 -11.49 -6.58
CA VAL A 133 6.94 -12.16 -6.26
C VAL A 133 5.75 -11.44 -6.90
N ALA A 134 5.70 -10.11 -6.82
CA ALA A 134 4.65 -9.34 -7.47
C ALA A 134 4.64 -9.56 -9.01
N ARG A 135 5.82 -9.64 -9.64
CA ARG A 135 5.93 -9.89 -11.09
C ARG A 135 5.45 -11.29 -11.45
N GLU A 136 5.81 -12.30 -10.67
CA GLU A 136 5.33 -13.67 -10.88
C GLU A 136 3.80 -13.77 -10.79
N GLU A 137 3.19 -13.08 -9.82
CA GLU A 137 1.74 -13.13 -9.61
C GLU A 137 0.94 -12.28 -10.60
N PHE A 138 1.41 -11.07 -10.91
CA PHE A 138 0.61 -10.09 -11.67
C PHE A 138 1.06 -9.91 -13.12
N LEU A 139 2.27 -10.33 -13.47
CA LEU A 139 2.79 -10.30 -14.84
C LEU A 139 3.07 -11.71 -15.39
N GLY A 140 2.57 -12.76 -14.71
CA GLY A 140 2.77 -14.17 -15.05
C GLY A 140 2.59 -14.50 -16.53
N ASP A 141 3.36 -15.51 -16.96
CA ASP A 141 3.76 -15.84 -18.33
C ASP A 141 2.72 -15.53 -19.43
N PRO A 142 3.03 -14.66 -20.43
CA PRO A 142 2.15 -14.44 -21.57
C PRO A 142 1.91 -15.72 -22.40
N ASP A 143 2.67 -16.80 -22.17
CA ASP A 143 2.54 -18.10 -22.82
C ASP A 143 1.63 -19.08 -22.07
N ALA A 144 1.07 -18.71 -20.89
CA ALA A 144 0.01 -19.48 -20.22
C ALA A 144 -1.33 -19.31 -20.95
N THR A 145 -1.36 -19.80 -22.19
CA THR A 145 -2.56 -19.92 -23.01
C THR A 145 -3.40 -21.08 -22.47
N TRP A 146 -4.62 -20.78 -22.05
CA TRP A 146 -5.66 -21.73 -21.66
C TRP A 146 -6.60 -21.99 -22.84
#